data_AF-A0A1Y0B6D7-F1
#
_entry.id   AF-A0A1Y0B6D7-F1
#
_cell.length_a   1.000
_cell.length_b   1.000
_cell.length_c   1.000
_cell.angle_alpha   90.00
_cell.angle_beta   90.00
_cell.angle_gamma   90.00
#
_symmetry.space_group_name_H-M   'P 1'
#
loop_
_entity.id
_entity.type
_entity.pdbx_description
1 polymer ?
#
loop_
_entity_poly.entity_id
_entity_poly.type
_entity_poly.pdbx_seq_one_letter_code
_entity_poly.pdbx_strand_id
1 'polypeptide(L)'
;MPPEKKEIFKSLEGWASEWVLPLLKPVEQCWQPQNFLPDPSLPHEEFSHQVKELRERTKELPDEYFVVLVGDMVTEDALPTY
;
A
#
# COMPACT_ATOMS: atom_id res chain seq x y z
N MET A 1 -23.23 -14.05 -13.09
CA MET A 1 -22.68 -14.19 -14.45
C MET A 1 -23.12 -15.52 -15.03
N PRO A 2 -23.63 -15.57 -16.28
CA PRO A 2 -24.00 -16.84 -16.91
C PRO A 2 -22.81 -17.82 -16.98
N PRO A 3 -23.00 -19.12 -16.68
CA PRO A 3 -21.91 -20.10 -16.63
C PRO A 3 -21.05 -20.15 -17.90
N GLU A 4 -21.65 -19.96 -19.07
CA GLU A 4 -20.98 -19.97 -20.37
C GLU A 4 -19.92 -18.88 -20.53
N LYS A 5 -20.04 -17.75 -19.82
CA LYS A 5 -19.04 -16.67 -19.87
C LYS A 5 -17.72 -17.05 -19.18
N LYS A 6 -17.68 -18.13 -18.39
CA LYS A 6 -16.42 -18.63 -17.79
C LYS A 6 -15.41 -19.07 -18.85
N GLU A 7 -15.87 -19.62 -19.97
CA GLU A 7 -14.99 -20.06 -21.05
C GLU A 7 -14.24 -18.89 -21.71
N ILE A 8 -14.80 -17.68 -21.67
CA ILE A 8 -14.12 -16.47 -22.14
C ILE A 8 -12.86 -16.21 -21.31
N PHE A 9 -12.94 -16.28 -19.97
CA PHE A 9 -11.78 -16.06 -19.10
C PHE A 9 -10.69 -17.09 -19.33
N LYS A 10 -11.06 -18.37 -19.49
CA LYS A 10 -10.10 -19.44 -19.84
C LYS A 10 -9.39 -19.14 -21.16
N SER A 11 -10.12 -18.68 -22.17
CA SER A 11 -9.54 -18.32 -23.47
C SER A 11 -8.59 -17.11 -23.40
N LEU A 12 -8.75 -16.26 -22.38
CA LEU A 12 -7.94 -15.06 -22.18
C LEU A 12 -6.70 -15.28 -21.30
N GLU A 13 -6.47 -16.47 -20.75
CA GLU A 13 -5.34 -16.73 -19.82
C GLU A 13 -3.98 -16.39 -20.43
N GLY A 14 -3.74 -16.77 -21.70
CA GLY A 14 -2.51 -16.46 -22.41
C GLY A 14 -2.31 -14.96 -22.62
N TRP A 15 -3.38 -14.28 -23.05
CA TRP A 15 -3.37 -12.82 -23.22
C TRP A 15 -3.14 -12.09 -21.89
N ALA A 16 -3.81 -12.52 -20.82
CA ALA A 16 -3.63 -11.92 -19.50
C ALA A 16 -2.20 -12.13 -18.97
N SER A 17 -1.60 -13.30 -19.25
CA SER A 17 -0.22 -13.59 -18.88
C SER A 17 0.79 -12.69 -19.60
N GLU A 18 0.54 -12.37 -20.87
CA GLU A 18 1.43 -11.53 -21.69
C GLU A 18 1.23 -10.02 -21.45
N TRP A 19 0.00 -9.58 -21.14
CA TRP A 19 -0.34 -8.15 -21.13
C TRP A 19 -0.80 -7.61 -19.78
N VAL A 20 -1.34 -8.44 -18.89
CA VAL A 20 -1.86 -8.00 -17.58
C VAL A 20 -0.86 -8.30 -16.46
N LEU A 21 -0.36 -9.53 -16.36
CA LEU A 21 0.59 -9.91 -15.31
C LEU A 21 1.88 -9.05 -15.30
N PRO A 22 2.44 -8.62 -16.45
CA PRO A 22 3.63 -7.76 -16.45
C PRO A 22 3.42 -6.36 -15.88
N LEU A 23 2.17 -5.95 -15.60
CA LEU A 23 1.89 -4.70 -14.89
C LEU A 23 2.25 -4.79 -13.39
N LEU A 24 2.33 -6.00 -12.83
CA LEU A 24 2.79 -6.22 -11.47
C LEU A 24 4.30 -6.06 -11.38
N LYS A 25 4.75 -5.29 -10.39
CA LYS A 25 6.18 -5.18 -10.10
C LYS A 25 6.69 -6.44 -9.40
N PRO A 26 7.91 -6.92 -9.73
CA PRO A 26 8.56 -7.95 -8.94
C PRO A 26 8.72 -7.50 -7.49
N VAL A 27 8.54 -8.43 -6.53
CA VAL A 27 8.57 -8.13 -5.08
C VAL A 27 9.85 -7.41 -4.66
N GLU A 28 11.01 -7.85 -5.17
CA GLU A 28 12.31 -7.24 -4.87
C GLU A 28 12.46 -5.80 -5.40
N GLN A 29 11.56 -5.36 -6.28
CA GLN A 29 11.51 -3.99 -6.82
C GLN A 29 10.37 -3.17 -6.19
N CYS A 30 9.55 -3.78 -5.33
CA CYS A 30 8.51 -3.07 -4.59
C CYS A 30 9.11 -2.38 -3.37
N TRP A 31 8.67 -1.14 -3.13
CA TRP A 31 8.90 -0.50 -1.85
C TRP A 31 8.13 -1.25 -0.75
N GLN A 32 8.66 -1.19 0.46
CA GLN A 32 8.07 -1.72 1.68
C GLN A 32 7.77 -0.58 2.64
N PRO A 33 6.78 -0.71 3.55
CA PRO A 33 6.42 0.35 4.49
C PRO A 33 7.62 0.89 5.30
N GLN A 34 8.53 0.00 5.69
CA GLN A 34 9.74 0.38 6.43
C GLN A 34 10.67 1.34 5.67
N ASN A 35 10.59 1.40 4.33
CA ASN A 35 11.35 2.39 3.55
C ASN A 35 10.92 3.84 3.83
N PHE A 36 9.73 4.05 4.42
CA PHE A 36 9.15 5.38 4.68
C PHE A 36 8.87 5.64 6.18
N LEU A 37 9.18 4.69 7.05
CA LEU A 37 8.94 4.78 8.49
C LEU A 37 10.25 4.92 9.25
N PRO A 38 10.23 5.53 10.46
CA PRO A 38 11.36 5.49 11.37
C PRO A 38 11.85 4.05 11.57
N ASP A 39 13.17 3.84 11.58
CA ASP A 39 13.76 2.52 11.66
C ASP A 39 13.91 2.06 13.13
N PRO A 40 13.11 1.09 13.59
CA PRO A 40 13.15 0.63 14.98
C PRO A 40 14.35 -0.27 15.29
N SER A 41 15.14 -0.67 14.28
CA SER A 41 16.34 -1.49 14.47
C SER A 41 17.58 -0.67 14.85
N LEU A 42 17.51 0.66 14.67
CA LEU A 42 18.56 1.61 15.08
C LEU A 42 18.64 1.73 16.61
N PRO A 43 19.74 2.30 17.14
CA PRO A 43 19.82 2.65 18.56
C PRO A 43 18.62 3.48 19.00
N HIS A 44 18.12 3.24 20.21
CA HIS A 44 16.87 3.82 20.71
C HIS A 44 16.81 5.35 20.58
N GLU A 45 17.92 6.04 20.81
CA GLU A 45 17.99 7.50 20.71
C GLU A 45 17.75 7.99 19.27
N GLU A 46 18.28 7.28 18.27
CA GLU A 46 18.13 7.63 16.85
C GLU A 46 16.72 7.34 16.35
N PHE A 47 16.16 6.17 16.67
CA PHE A 47 14.76 5.85 16.39
C PHE A 47 13.82 6.90 17.02
N SER A 48 14.05 7.23 18.30
CA SER A 48 13.24 8.22 19.02
C SER A 48 13.35 9.61 18.40
N HIS A 49 14.53 9.98 17.90
CA HIS A 49 14.73 11.24 17.17
C HIS A 49 13.91 11.26 15.88
N GLN A 50 13.98 10.22 15.05
CA GLN A 50 13.19 10.11 13.81
C GLN A 50 11.68 10.15 14.08
N VAL A 51 11.21 9.47 15.13
CA VAL A 51 9.81 9.53 15.57
C VAL A 51 9.42 10.95 15.98
N LYS A 52 10.28 11.66 16.72
CA LYS A 52 10.04 13.05 17.12
C LYS A 52 9.92 13.96 15.89
N GLU A 53 10.83 13.85 14.93
CA GLU A 53 10.78 14.66 13.69
C GLU A 53 9.51 14.42 12.86
N LEU A 54 9.04 13.17 12.78
CA LEU A 54 7.74 12.86 12.15
C LEU A 54 6.60 13.57 12.89
N ARG A 55 6.57 13.50 14.23
CA ARG A 55 5.54 14.14 15.05
C ARG A 55 5.58 15.67 14.99
N GLU A 56 6.75 16.29 14.87
CA GLU A 56 6.85 17.74 14.75
C GLU A 56 6.30 18.23 13.40
N ARG A 57 6.67 17.59 12.29
CA ARG A 57 6.16 17.95 10.95
C ARG A 57 4.64 17.81 10.81
N THR A 58 4.05 16.88 11.56
CA THR A 58 2.60 16.63 11.51
C THR A 58 1.78 17.64 12.31
N LYS A 59 2.39 18.44 13.20
CA LYS A 59 1.68 19.50 13.97
C LYS A 59 1.13 20.63 13.10
N GLU A 60 1.71 20.84 11.93
CA GLU A 60 1.30 21.91 11.00
C GLU A 60 0.25 21.43 9.99
N LEU A 61 -0.15 20.15 10.04
CA LEU A 61 -1.20 19.61 9.18
C LEU A 61 -2.58 19.90 9.79
N PRO A 62 -3.56 20.35 8.97
CA PRO A 62 -4.90 20.64 9.45
C PRO A 62 -5.70 19.37 9.74
N ASP A 63 -6.68 19.45 10.64
CA ASP A 63 -7.52 18.30 11.01
C ASP A 63 -8.30 17.75 9.82
N GLU A 64 -8.75 18.60 8.90
CA GLU A 64 -9.44 18.19 7.67
C GLU A 64 -8.59 17.26 6.81
N TYR A 65 -7.26 17.44 6.82
CA TYR A 65 -6.33 16.55 6.14
C TYR A 65 -6.33 15.17 6.80
N PHE A 66 -6.28 15.12 8.14
CA PHE A 66 -6.30 13.85 8.88
C PHE A 66 -7.64 13.11 8.75
N VAL A 67 -8.77 13.81 8.66
CA VAL A 67 -10.08 13.18 8.43
C VAL A 67 -10.07 12.37 7.14
N VAL A 68 -9.55 12.95 6.04
CA VAL A 68 -9.45 12.25 4.76
C VAL A 68 -8.41 11.12 4.84
N LEU A 69 -7.22 11.40 5.39
CA LEU A 69 -6.15 10.41 5.49
C LEU A 69 -6.55 9.18 6.31
N VAL A 70 -7.27 9.37 7.41
CA VAL A 70 -7.79 8.26 8.23
C VAL A 70 -8.87 7.49 7.48
N GLY A 71 -9.74 8.18 6.73
CA GLY A 71 -10.72 7.52 5.86
C GLY A 71 -10.06 6.63 4.80
N ASP A 72 -9.00 7.13 4.17
CA ASP A 72 -8.21 6.36 3.20
C ASP A 72 -7.58 5.14 3.87
N MET A 73 -6.93 5.31 5.03
CA MET A 73 -6.31 4.21 5.78
C MET A 73 -7.31 3.11 6.17
N VAL A 74 -8.49 3.48 6.69
CA VAL A 74 -9.55 2.51 7.05
C VAL A 74 -10.06 1.76 5.82
N THR A 75 -10.14 2.44 4.68
CA THR A 75 -10.54 1.83 3.41
C THR A 75 -9.47 0.84 2.94
N GLU A 76 -8.18 1.19 3.01
CA GLU A 76 -7.09 0.27 2.66
C GLU A 76 -6.97 -0.93 3.62
N ASP A 77 -7.21 -0.75 4.93
CA ASP A 77 -7.14 -1.83 5.93
C ASP A 77 -8.28 -2.87 5.76
N ALA A 78 -9.33 -2.51 5.03
CA ALA A 78 -10.42 -3.42 4.65
C ALA A 78 -10.07 -4.38 3.50
N LEU A 79 -8.78 -4.53 3.16
CA LEU A 79 -8.23 -5.40 2.11
C LEU A 79 -8.88 -6.79 2.01
N PRO A 80 -9.19 -7.52 3.12
CA PRO A 80 -9.84 -8.83 3.02
C PRO A 80 -11.22 -8.84 2.36
N THR A 81 -11.84 -7.67 2.16
CA THR A 81 -13.18 -7.52 1.55
C THR A 81 -13.12 -7.26 0.04
N TYR A 82 -11.97 -6.83 -0.50
CA TYR A 82 -11.76 -6.55 -1.93
C TYR A 82 -11.46 -7.82 -2.73
#